data_AF-A0A1A8QI00-F1
#
_entry.id   AF-A0A1A8QI00-F1
#
_cell.length_a   1.000
_cell.length_b   1.000
_cell.length_c   1.000
_cell.angle_alpha   90.00
_cell.angle_beta   90.00
_cell.angle_gamma   90.00
#
_symmetry.space_group_name_H-M   'P 1'
#
loop_
_entity.id
_entity.type
_entity.pdbx_description
1 polymer ?
#
loop_
_entity_poly.entity_id
_entity_poly.type
_entity_poly.pdbx_seq_one_letter_code
_entity_poly.pdbx_strand_id
1 'polypeptide(L)' 'TKDVLGNYPYNRMANWCSGSTYFHMTVGNLVKGSKFLCETSLGYKMDDLITSYVNMYSKERTSVQTRNPRFNM' A
#
# COMPACT_ATOMS: atom_id res chain seq x y z
N THR A 1 21.99 13.74 -3.13
CA THR A 1 20.96 14.64 -2.57
C THR A 1 19.83 13.80 -1.98
N LYS A 2 18.93 14.37 -1.17
CA LYS A 2 17.79 13.67 -0.54
C LYS A 2 16.48 14.01 -1.26
N ASP A 3 16.55 14.20 -2.57
CA ASP A 3 15.42 14.68 -3.37
C ASP A 3 14.46 13.54 -3.64
N VAL A 4 13.17 13.79 -3.47
CA VAL A 4 12.12 12.78 -3.70
C VAL A 4 11.84 12.70 -5.20
N LEU A 5 12.22 11.58 -5.82
CA LEU A 5 12.04 11.35 -7.26
C LEU A 5 10.62 10.91 -7.64
N GLY A 6 9.85 10.39 -6.68
CA GLY A 6 8.48 9.97 -6.88
C GLY A 6 7.75 9.76 -5.57
N ASN A 7 6.45 10.12 -5.55
CA ASN A 7 5.56 9.86 -4.43
C ASN A 7 4.30 9.17 -4.95
N TYR A 8 3.97 8.03 -4.33
CA TYR A 8 2.84 7.21 -4.72
C TYR A 8 1.84 7.15 -3.56
N PRO A 9 0.63 7.72 -3.72
CA PRO A 9 -0.34 7.72 -2.64
C PRO A 9 -0.84 6.29 -2.37
N TYR A 10 -1.13 6.04 -1.10
CA TYR A 10 -1.57 4.75 -0.57
C TYR A 10 -2.72 4.11 -1.37
N ASN A 11 -3.71 4.92 -1.78
CA ASN A 11 -4.87 4.45 -2.53
C ASN A 11 -4.55 3.95 -3.96
N ARG A 12 -3.31 4.09 -4.41
CA ARG A 12 -2.83 3.55 -5.70
C ARG A 12 -1.92 2.34 -5.53
N MET A 13 -1.59 1.91 -4.31
CA MET A 13 -0.84 0.68 -4.10
C MET A 13 -1.74 -0.50 -4.46
N ALA A 14 -1.40 -1.24 -5.52
CA ALA A 14 -2.25 -2.30 -6.04
C ALA A 14 -1.83 -3.68 -5.54
N ASN A 15 -0.53 -3.97 -5.55
CA ASN A 15 0.00 -5.23 -5.03
C ASN A 15 1.50 -5.08 -4.68
N TRP A 16 1.96 -5.81 -3.67
CA TRP A 16 3.37 -5.95 -3.33
C TRP A 16 3.67 -7.40 -2.94
N CYS A 17 4.92 -7.80 -3.09
CA CYS A 17 5.44 -9.07 -2.58
C CYS A 17 6.93 -8.96 -2.31
N SER A 18 7.42 -9.84 -1.43
CA SER A 18 8.83 -9.93 -1.09
C SER A 18 9.38 -11.35 -1.25
N GLY A 19 10.66 -11.44 -1.57
CA GLY A 19 11.45 -12.67 -1.53
C GLY A 19 12.68 -12.47 -0.66
N SER A 20 13.55 -13.48 -0.57
CA SER A 20 14.78 -13.40 0.23
C SER A 20 15.79 -12.35 -0.28
N THR A 21 15.68 -11.98 -1.57
CA THR A 21 16.62 -11.06 -2.24
C THR A 21 15.94 -9.91 -2.97
N TYR A 22 14.60 -9.80 -2.89
CA TYR A 22 13.89 -8.76 -3.62
C TYR A 22 12.62 -8.28 -2.91
N PHE A 23 12.20 -7.08 -3.30
CA PHE A 23 10.89 -6.53 -3.05
C PHE A 23 10.29 -6.03 -4.37
N HIS A 24 9.06 -6.43 -4.66
CA HIS A 24 8.35 -6.04 -5.87
C HIS A 24 7.03 -5.35 -5.52
N MET A 25 6.74 -4.22 -6.17
CA MET A 25 5.52 -3.46 -5.96
C MET A 25 4.96 -2.93 -7.27
N THR A 26 3.63 -3.00 -7.40
CA THR A 26 2.88 -2.36 -8.48
C THR A 26 2.05 -1.22 -7.90
N VAL A 27 2.22 -0.03 -8.46
CA VAL A 27 1.43 1.16 -8.14
C VAL A 27 0.56 1.54 -9.34
N GLY A 28 -0.75 1.64 -9.13
CA GLY A 28 -1.74 1.92 -10.16
C GLY A 28 -2.44 0.65 -10.66
N ASN A 29 -3.30 0.79 -11.66
CA ASN A 29 -4.04 -0.34 -12.22
C ASN A 29 -3.13 -1.28 -13.04
N LEU A 30 -3.44 -2.57 -13.14
CA LEU A 30 -2.66 -3.60 -13.84
C LEU A 30 -2.24 -3.23 -15.28
N VAL A 31 -3.03 -2.39 -15.98
CA VAL A 31 -2.79 -1.98 -17.37
C VAL A 31 -1.89 -0.74 -17.52
N LYS A 32 -1.91 0.18 -16.53
CA LYS A 32 -1.16 1.47 -16.59
C LYS A 32 -0.34 1.74 -15.32
N GLY A 33 -0.09 0.71 -14.53
CA GLY A 33 0.60 0.81 -13.26
C GLY A 33 2.11 0.83 -13.44
N SER A 34 2.79 1.60 -12.61
CA SER A 34 4.25 1.57 -12.49
C SER A 34 4.66 0.38 -11.64
N LYS A 35 5.58 -0.43 -12.15
CA LYS A 35 6.17 -1.56 -11.42
C LYS A 35 7.58 -1.20 -10.98
N PHE A 36 7.90 -1.50 -9.73
CA PHE A 36 9.25 -1.34 -9.19
C PHE A 36 9.72 -2.67 -8.60
N LEU A 37 10.92 -3.05 -8.98
CA LEU A 37 11.65 -4.17 -8.41
C LEU A 37 12.90 -3.60 -7.74
N CYS A 38 13.07 -3.90 -6.47
CA CYS A 38 14.25 -3.54 -5.71
C CYS A 38 14.95 -4.81 -5.25
N GLU A 39 16.25 -4.92 -5.50
CA GLU A 39 17.09 -5.95 -4.88
C GLU A 39 17.36 -5.54 -3.43
N THR A 40 17.01 -6.41 -2.49
CA THR A 40 17.16 -6.16 -1.06
C THR A 40 17.00 -7.45 -0.26
N SER A 41 17.80 -7.61 0.79
CA SER A 41 17.62 -8.68 1.79
C SER A 41 16.57 -8.34 2.85
N LEU A 42 16.04 -7.10 2.83
CA LEU A 42 15.07 -6.59 3.81
C LEU A 42 13.65 -6.51 3.23
N GLY A 43 13.36 -7.22 2.14
CA GLY A 43 12.05 -7.17 1.48
C GLY A 43 10.90 -7.50 2.43
N TYR A 44 11.08 -8.46 3.34
CA TYR A 44 10.10 -8.83 4.36
C TYR A 44 9.71 -7.66 5.27
N LYS A 45 10.65 -6.79 5.65
CA LYS A 45 10.34 -5.60 6.48
C LYS A 45 9.52 -4.58 5.71
N MET A 46 9.79 -4.42 4.41
CA MET A 46 9.02 -3.51 3.57
C MET A 46 7.59 -4.02 3.38
N ASP A 47 7.43 -5.33 3.18
CA ASP A 47 6.15 -6.02 3.10
C ASP A 47 5.35 -5.86 4.40
N ASP A 48 5.95 -6.17 5.56
CA ASP A 48 5.34 -6.01 6.88
C ASP A 48 4.89 -4.56 7.13
N LEU A 49 5.75 -3.59 6.79
CA LEU A 49 5.46 -2.17 6.96
C LEU A 49 4.25 -1.75 6.14
N ILE A 50 4.25 -2.05 4.84
CA ILE A 50 3.15 -1.67 3.94
C ILE A 50 1.86 -2.37 4.38
N THR A 51 1.92 -3.67 4.64
CA THR A 51 0.77 -4.46 5.12
C THR A 51 0.17 -3.89 6.41
N SER A 52 1.01 -3.45 7.36
CA SER A 52 0.54 -2.86 8.62
C SER A 52 -0.24 -1.55 8.41
N TYR A 53 0.25 -0.66 7.54
CA TYR A 53 -0.43 0.58 7.19
C TYR A 53 -1.72 0.32 6.42
N VAL A 54 -1.72 -0.67 5.52
CA VAL A 54 -2.91 -1.06 4.77
C VAL A 54 -4.03 -1.50 5.69
N ASN A 55 -3.69 -2.37 6.64
CA ASN A 55 -4.62 -2.87 7.63
C ASN A 55 -5.15 -1.75 8.54
N MET A 56 -4.28 -0.84 8.97
CA MET A 56 -4.67 0.30 9.81
C MET A 56 -5.67 1.21 9.08
N TYR A 57 -5.36 1.67 7.86
CA TYR A 57 -6.26 2.55 7.10
C TYR A 57 -7.58 1.86 6.72
N SER A 58 -7.55 0.56 6.44
CA SER A 58 -8.76 -0.21 6.16
C SER A 58 -9.68 -0.27 7.39
N LYS A 59 -9.11 -0.47 8.58
CA LYS A 59 -9.86 -0.45 9.85
C LYS A 59 -10.46 0.93 10.14
N GLU A 60 -9.70 2.00 9.90
CA GLU A 60 -10.16 3.38 10.09
C GLU A 60 -11.33 3.73 9.16
N ARG A 61 -11.30 3.28 7.90
CA ARG A 61 -12.41 3.47 6.94
C ARG A 61 -13.69 2.77 7.40
N THR A 62 -13.58 1.54 7.91
CA THR A 62 -14.73 0.77 8.41
C THR A 62 -15.34 1.41 9.65
N SER A 63 -14.52 1.91 10.58
CA SER A 63 -15.02 2.54 11.81
C SER A 63 -15.77 3.85 11.55
N VAL A 64 -15.37 4.61 10.52
CA VAL A 64 -16.13 5.79 10.05
C VAL A 64 -17.46 5.40 9.42
N GLN A 65 -17.50 4.28 8.67
CA GLN A 65 -18.71 3.84 7.98
C GLN A 65 -19.81 3.34 8.95
N THR A 66 -19.43 2.72 10.07
CA THR A 66 -20.39 2.31 11.13
C THR A 66 -21.00 3.49 11.90
N ARG A 67 -20.42 4.70 11.81
CA ARG A 67 -20.92 5.90 12.51
C ARG A 67 -21.97 6.70 11.74
N ASN A 68 -22.38 6.26 10.55
CA ASN A 68 -23.60 6.73 9.89
C ASN A 68 -24.71 5.67 10.05
N PRO A 69 -25.43 5.62 11.20
CA PRO A 69 -26.74 5.02 11.18
C PRO A 69 -27.58 5.83 10.19
N ARG A 70 -28.04 5.18 9.12
CA ARG A 70 -29.09 5.71 8.26
C ARG A 70 -30.31 5.96 9.14
N PHE A 71 -30.44 7.18 9.65
CA PHE A 71 -31.75 7.73 9.99
C PHE A 71 -32.42 8.08 8.67
N ASN A 72 -33.33 7.23 8.20
CA ASN A 72 -34.37 7.67 7.28
C ASN A 72 -35.61 6.76 7.47
N MET A 73 -36.64 7.38 8.07
CA MET A 73 -38.07 7.04 8.22
C MET A 73 -38.54 5.62 7.94
#